data_AF-A0A3N5TDE4-F1
#
_entry.id   AF-A0A3N5TDE4-F1
#
_cell.length_a   1.000
_cell.length_b   1.000
_cell.length_c   1.000
_cell.angle_alpha   90.00
_cell.angle_beta   90.00
_cell.angle_gamma   90.00
#
_symmetry.space_group_name_H-M   'P 1'
#
loop_
_entity.id
_entity.type
_entity.pdbx_description
1 polymer ?
#
loop_
_entity_poly.entity_id
_entity_poly.type
_entity_poly.pdbx_seq_one_letter_code
_entity_poly.pdbx_strand_id
1 'polypeptide(L)'
;MKKQSFIFFLITLCAAFIVVGAYADETFENIESMTIDDFDSAETLNGSDRAFTWTIRASKFIGTTGEGDSKELDLEWKLVPGYPSALYKRDDAEGKDLNVIGVRGGFTRKGFNYLEFIPVGKDTSDGEKLYPIELRGRIKTVSMWVWGANFNYYIDIHLRDSNGIDHTIRLGDTKFEGWRNLSVHIPTAIAQVKRYTTKGEALSLTKIVVWTRPGEKVDNFYIYFDQLRMVTDTFITKFDGDELADVEKIWASDGQ
;
A
#
# COMPACT_ATOMS: atom_id res chain seq x y z
N MET A 1 58.25 26.22 -20.39
CA MET A 1 57.58 25.03 -20.97
C MET A 1 56.71 24.25 -19.97
N LYS A 2 57.11 24.04 -18.70
CA LYS A 2 56.31 23.25 -17.74
C LYS A 2 54.95 23.85 -17.31
N LYS A 3 54.82 25.18 -17.19
CA LYS A 3 53.57 25.84 -16.78
C LYS A 3 52.47 25.83 -17.86
N GLN A 4 52.84 26.01 -19.13
CA GLN A 4 51.88 25.98 -20.25
C GLN A 4 51.31 24.57 -20.47
N SER A 5 52.12 23.52 -20.29
CA SER A 5 51.66 22.14 -20.41
C SER A 5 50.68 21.75 -19.29
N PHE A 6 50.85 22.31 -18.09
CA PHE A 6 49.94 22.07 -16.96
C PHE A 6 48.58 22.75 -17.15
N ILE A 7 48.58 23.98 -17.68
CA ILE A 7 47.34 24.71 -17.99
C ILE A 7 46.56 24.00 -19.12
N PHE A 8 47.24 23.53 -20.16
CA PHE A 8 46.60 22.74 -21.21
C PHE A 8 45.98 21.45 -20.66
N PHE A 9 46.70 20.72 -19.80
CA PHE A 9 46.18 19.51 -19.15
C PHE A 9 44.95 19.80 -18.28
N LEU A 10 44.95 20.91 -17.52
CA LEU A 10 43.82 21.31 -16.69
C LEU A 10 42.58 21.67 -17.53
N ILE A 11 42.77 22.34 -18.67
CA ILE A 11 41.69 22.68 -19.60
C ILE A 11 41.12 21.41 -20.25
N THR A 12 41.98 20.45 -20.64
CA THR A 12 41.52 19.17 -21.20
C THR A 12 40.78 18.33 -20.16
N LEU A 13 41.23 18.34 -18.90
CA LEU A 13 40.55 17.66 -17.79
C LEU A 13 39.18 18.30 -17.51
N CYS A 14 39.10 19.63 -17.45
CA CYS A 14 37.81 20.33 -17.30
C CYS A 14 36.87 20.07 -18.49
N ALA A 15 37.37 20.03 -19.72
CA ALA A 15 36.57 19.69 -20.89
C ALA A 15 36.04 18.24 -20.83
N ALA A 16 36.84 17.29 -20.35
CA ALA A 16 36.41 15.91 -20.15
C ALA A 16 35.30 15.78 -19.07
N PHE A 17 35.32 16.62 -18.03
CA PHE A 17 34.26 16.67 -17.02
C PHE A 17 32.98 17.36 -17.51
N ILE A 18 33.07 18.34 -18.42
CA ILE A 18 31.90 19.04 -18.99
C ILE A 18 31.10 18.12 -19.93
N VAL A 19 31.76 17.22 -20.67
CA VAL A 19 31.08 16.29 -21.61
C VAL A 19 30.26 15.21 -20.89
N VAL A 20 30.57 14.89 -19.63
CA VAL A 20 29.81 13.90 -18.84
C VAL A 20 28.52 14.48 -18.25
N GLY A 21 28.35 15.82 -18.26
CA GLY A 21 27.23 16.49 -17.60
C GLY A 21 25.97 16.73 -18.45
N ALA A 22 25.92 16.29 -19.71
CA ALA A 22 24.90 16.76 -20.68
C ALA A 22 23.96 15.68 -21.24
N TYR A 23 23.79 14.55 -20.56
CA TYR A 23 22.68 13.63 -20.82
C TYR A 23 21.69 13.70 -19.66
N ALA A 24 21.02 14.85 -19.52
CA ALA A 24 19.75 14.89 -18.82
C ALA A 24 18.69 14.44 -19.82
N ASP A 25 18.42 13.14 -19.86
CA ASP A 25 17.22 12.63 -20.54
C ASP A 25 16.02 13.23 -19.79
N GLU A 26 15.16 13.98 -20.49
CA GLU A 26 13.95 14.54 -19.89
C GLU A 26 12.98 13.40 -19.62
N THR A 27 13.10 12.77 -18.45
CA THR A 27 12.13 11.78 -18.00
C THR A 27 10.88 12.52 -17.55
N PHE A 28 9.87 12.54 -18.41
CA PHE A 28 8.54 13.01 -18.04
C PHE A 28 7.95 12.05 -17.00
N GLU A 29 7.67 12.56 -15.81
CA GLU A 29 6.97 11.83 -14.74
C GLU A 29 5.73 12.63 -14.34
N ASN A 30 4.62 11.94 -14.06
CA ASN A 30 3.42 12.54 -13.48
C ASN A 30 3.14 11.85 -12.14
N ILE A 31 3.71 12.42 -11.08
CA ILE A 31 3.63 11.83 -9.74
C ILE A 31 2.34 12.26 -9.05
N GLU A 32 1.48 11.29 -8.78
CA GLU A 32 0.20 11.48 -8.13
C GLU A 32 0.12 10.64 -6.85
N SER A 33 -0.51 11.22 -5.82
CA SER A 33 -0.87 10.49 -4.61
C SER A 33 -2.32 10.04 -4.72
N MET A 34 -2.57 8.74 -4.65
CA MET A 34 -3.90 8.15 -4.72
C MET A 34 -4.28 7.44 -3.42
N THR A 35 -5.55 7.53 -3.04
CA THR A 35 -6.11 6.79 -1.91
C THR A 35 -6.60 5.42 -2.40
N ILE A 36 -6.04 4.36 -1.83
CA ILE A 36 -6.49 2.98 -2.04
C ILE A 36 -7.70 2.72 -1.15
N ASP A 37 -7.63 3.14 0.12
CA ASP A 37 -8.74 3.04 1.07
C ASP A 37 -8.63 4.12 2.16
N ASP A 38 -9.73 4.81 2.42
CA ASP A 38 -9.87 5.79 3.51
C ASP A 38 -10.52 5.20 4.76
N PHE A 39 -11.13 4.01 4.66
CA PHE A 39 -11.87 3.36 5.76
C PHE A 39 -12.99 4.20 6.38
N ASP A 40 -13.45 5.26 5.71
CA ASP A 40 -14.47 6.17 6.23
C ASP A 40 -15.88 5.56 6.12
N SER A 41 -16.11 4.71 5.11
CA SER A 41 -17.42 4.11 4.82
C SER A 41 -17.31 2.65 4.36
N ALA A 42 -18.26 1.82 4.80
CA ALA A 42 -18.41 0.44 4.35
C ALA A 42 -19.09 0.32 2.97
N GLU A 43 -19.74 1.40 2.52
CA GLU A 43 -20.55 1.40 1.30
C GLU A 43 -19.84 2.11 0.14
N THR A 44 -19.15 3.20 0.44
CA THR A 44 -18.57 4.12 -0.54
C THR A 44 -17.06 4.29 -0.34
N LEU A 45 -16.35 4.51 -1.44
CA LEU A 45 -14.92 4.83 -1.48
C LEU A 45 -14.68 5.84 -2.61
N ASN A 46 -14.01 6.95 -2.32
CA ASN A 46 -13.75 8.02 -3.30
C ASN A 46 -15.03 8.51 -4.04
N GLY A 47 -16.16 8.55 -3.34
CA GLY A 47 -17.45 9.03 -3.89
C GLY A 47 -18.18 8.05 -4.82
N SER A 48 -17.71 6.81 -4.94
CA SER A 48 -18.36 5.73 -5.69
C SER A 48 -18.66 4.53 -4.79
N ASP A 49 -19.52 3.62 -5.24
CA ASP A 49 -19.79 2.36 -4.54
C ASP A 49 -18.51 1.51 -4.44
N ARG A 50 -18.31 0.88 -3.27
CA ARG A 50 -17.15 0.02 -3.02
C ARG A 50 -17.26 -1.29 -3.79
N ALA A 51 -16.22 -1.61 -4.57
CA ALA A 51 -16.09 -2.91 -5.23
C ALA A 51 -15.67 -4.05 -4.27
N PHE A 52 -15.07 -3.70 -3.13
CA PHE A 52 -14.56 -4.66 -2.15
C PHE A 52 -14.76 -4.20 -0.71
N THR A 53 -14.73 -5.19 0.18
CA THR A 53 -14.64 -4.99 1.64
C THR A 53 -13.44 -5.77 2.18
N TRP A 54 -13.07 -5.52 3.43
CA TRP A 54 -12.01 -6.25 4.11
C TRP A 54 -12.59 -7.40 4.92
N THR A 55 -12.02 -8.60 4.76
CA THR A 55 -12.17 -9.68 5.74
C THR A 55 -10.86 -9.79 6.52
N ILE A 56 -10.97 -10.04 7.84
CA ILE A 56 -9.80 -10.14 8.71
C ILE A 56 -9.70 -11.56 9.24
N ARG A 57 -8.57 -12.21 8.98
CA ARG A 57 -8.30 -13.58 9.41
C ARG A 57 -7.11 -13.60 10.36
N ALA A 58 -7.22 -14.32 11.46
CA ALA A 58 -6.13 -14.47 12.41
C ALA A 58 -5.49 -15.87 12.34
N SER A 59 -4.27 -15.97 12.83
CA SER A 59 -3.65 -17.27 13.11
C SER A 59 -4.46 -18.09 14.12
N LYS A 60 -4.24 -19.41 14.16
CA LYS A 60 -4.94 -20.37 15.04
C LYS A 60 -4.94 -20.01 16.53
N PHE A 61 -3.98 -19.19 16.99
CA PHE A 61 -3.80 -18.87 18.40
C PHE A 61 -4.57 -17.64 18.85
N ILE A 62 -5.46 -17.09 18.02
CA ILE A 62 -6.37 -16.03 18.43
C ILE A 62 -7.34 -16.51 19.53
N GLY A 63 -7.60 -15.65 20.50
CA GLY A 63 -8.42 -15.90 21.68
C GLY A 63 -7.73 -15.40 22.96
N THR A 64 -8.54 -15.08 23.97
CA THR A 64 -8.06 -14.83 25.34
C THR A 64 -8.13 -16.09 26.18
N THR A 65 -7.26 -16.18 27.19
CA THR A 65 -7.43 -17.16 28.27
C THR A 65 -8.13 -16.43 29.40
N GLY A 66 -9.44 -16.65 29.58
CA GLY A 66 -10.14 -16.23 30.79
C GLY A 66 -9.63 -17.02 32.00
N GLU A 67 -9.68 -16.41 33.18
CA GLU A 67 -9.68 -17.18 34.43
C GLU A 67 -11.06 -17.86 34.51
N GLY A 68 -11.11 -19.16 34.22
CA GLY A 68 -12.35 -19.91 33.98
C GLY A 68 -12.53 -20.21 32.50
N ASP A 69 -13.08 -21.40 32.19
CA ASP A 69 -13.14 -22.06 30.88
C ASP A 69 -13.85 -21.32 29.71
N SER A 70 -14.10 -20.01 29.79
CA SER A 70 -14.59 -19.20 28.67
C SER A 70 -13.45 -18.43 28.00
N LYS A 71 -13.08 -18.87 26.80
CA LYS A 71 -12.39 -18.04 25.81
C LYS A 71 -13.38 -16.96 25.37
N GLU A 72 -13.19 -15.71 25.76
CA GLU A 72 -14.26 -14.69 25.60
C GLU A 72 -13.79 -13.39 24.93
N LEU A 73 -12.75 -13.48 24.10
CA LEU A 73 -12.44 -12.42 23.13
C LEU A 73 -12.12 -13.08 21.80
N ASP A 74 -13.18 -13.22 21.00
CA ASP A 74 -13.06 -13.53 19.59
C ASP A 74 -12.45 -12.31 18.87
N LEU A 75 -11.81 -12.57 17.73
CA LEU A 75 -11.34 -11.50 16.84
C LEU A 75 -12.54 -10.67 16.41
N GLU A 76 -12.52 -9.38 16.74
CA GLU A 76 -13.56 -8.47 16.31
C GLU A 76 -12.94 -7.29 15.55
N TRP A 77 -13.61 -6.89 14.49
CA TRP A 77 -13.24 -5.72 13.72
C TRP A 77 -14.48 -4.96 13.28
N LYS A 78 -14.35 -3.64 13.18
CA LYS A 78 -15.39 -2.74 12.70
C LYS A 78 -14.80 -1.40 12.30
N LEU A 79 -15.55 -0.63 11.54
CA LEU A 79 -15.28 0.80 11.41
C LEU A 79 -15.60 1.47 12.76
N VAL A 80 -14.68 2.31 13.23
CA VAL A 80 -14.83 3.08 14.46
C VAL A 80 -14.60 4.56 14.18
N PRO A 81 -15.34 5.46 14.83
CA PRO A 81 -15.10 6.90 14.69
C PRO A 81 -13.68 7.24 15.14
N GLY A 82 -12.94 7.94 14.28
CA GLY A 82 -11.56 8.29 14.56
C GLY A 82 -10.88 8.87 13.34
N TYR A 83 -9.73 9.51 13.57
CA TYR A 83 -8.86 9.99 12.51
C TYR A 83 -7.47 10.36 13.08
N PRO A 84 -6.40 10.30 12.27
CA PRO A 84 -5.12 10.89 12.58
C PRO A 84 -5.22 12.41 12.68
N SER A 85 -4.86 12.97 13.85
CA SER A 85 -4.87 14.41 14.10
C SER A 85 -3.93 15.22 13.21
N ALA A 86 -3.01 14.56 12.50
CA ALA A 86 -2.13 15.17 11.52
C ALA A 86 -2.81 15.42 10.16
N LEU A 87 -3.92 14.75 9.87
CA LEU A 87 -4.66 14.88 8.61
C LEU A 87 -5.80 15.89 8.72
N TYR A 88 -6.53 15.85 9.84
CA TYR A 88 -7.67 16.71 10.08
C TYR A 88 -7.44 17.53 11.34
N LYS A 89 -7.63 18.84 11.24
CA LYS A 89 -7.83 19.68 12.43
C LYS A 89 -9.20 19.38 13.00
N ARG A 90 -9.36 19.58 14.30
CA ARG A 90 -10.63 19.31 15.01
C ARG A 90 -11.82 19.99 14.34
N ASP A 91 -11.66 21.26 13.96
CA ASP A 91 -12.71 22.06 13.32
C ASP A 91 -13.03 21.55 11.90
N ASP A 92 -12.05 21.01 11.18
CA ASP A 92 -12.21 20.46 9.83
C ASP A 92 -12.82 19.04 9.83
N ALA A 93 -12.77 18.36 10.97
CA ALA A 93 -13.36 17.04 11.19
C ALA A 93 -14.81 17.15 11.71
N GLU A 94 -15.22 18.30 12.23
CA GLU A 94 -16.54 18.52 12.77
C GLU A 94 -17.59 18.41 11.65
N GLY A 95 -18.58 17.52 11.84
CA GLY A 95 -19.62 17.24 10.84
C GLY A 95 -19.23 16.24 9.73
N LYS A 96 -18.02 15.69 9.75
CA LYS A 96 -17.63 14.58 8.86
C LYS A 96 -17.77 13.24 9.58
N ASP A 97 -18.27 12.25 8.87
CA ASP A 97 -18.32 10.85 9.35
C ASP A 97 -16.98 10.18 9.04
N LEU A 98 -15.95 10.55 9.81
CA LEU A 98 -14.60 10.01 9.68
C LEU A 98 -14.48 8.73 10.50
N ASN A 99 -14.10 7.65 9.84
CA ASN A 99 -13.95 6.36 10.46
C ASN A 99 -12.59 5.75 10.14
N VAL A 100 -12.16 4.84 11.00
CA VAL A 100 -10.96 4.04 10.81
C VAL A 100 -11.31 2.57 10.97
N ILE A 101 -10.58 1.68 10.30
CA ILE A 101 -10.74 0.25 10.57
C ILE A 101 -10.06 -0.08 11.90
N GLY A 102 -10.85 -0.52 12.88
CA GLY A 102 -10.38 -0.94 14.18
C GLY A 102 -10.49 -2.44 14.35
N VAL A 103 -9.42 -3.06 14.85
CA VAL A 103 -9.39 -4.49 15.17
C VAL A 103 -9.01 -4.66 16.64
N ARG A 104 -9.78 -5.47 17.35
CA ARG A 104 -9.48 -5.91 18.71
C ARG A 104 -9.43 -7.42 18.78
N GLY A 105 -8.51 -7.93 19.60
CA GLY A 105 -8.39 -9.36 19.86
C GLY A 105 -7.28 -9.63 20.86
N GLY A 106 -7.02 -10.90 21.12
CA GLY A 106 -5.90 -11.35 21.93
C GLY A 106 -5.31 -12.61 21.33
N PHE A 107 -4.01 -12.84 21.52
CA PHE A 107 -3.42 -14.14 21.24
C PHE A 107 -3.37 -14.96 22.52
N THR A 108 -3.34 -16.28 22.42
CA THR A 108 -3.23 -17.19 23.58
C THR A 108 -1.78 -17.59 23.88
N ARG A 109 -0.86 -17.37 22.93
CA ARG A 109 0.53 -17.81 23.02
C ARG A 109 1.46 -16.83 22.33
N LYS A 110 2.69 -16.76 22.84
CA LYS A 110 3.80 -16.07 22.17
C LYS A 110 4.20 -16.83 20.91
N GLY A 111 4.63 -16.10 19.90
CA GLY A 111 5.10 -16.68 18.65
C GLY A 111 5.00 -15.70 17.49
N PHE A 112 5.18 -16.23 16.28
CA PHE A 112 4.82 -15.52 15.05
C PHE A 112 3.33 -15.76 14.77
N ASN A 113 2.47 -15.06 15.51
CA ASN A 113 1.06 -14.98 15.19
C ASN A 113 0.84 -13.87 14.16
N TYR A 114 -0.31 -13.91 13.49
CA TYR A 114 -0.61 -12.93 12.46
C TYR A 114 -2.09 -12.59 12.39
N LEU A 115 -2.36 -11.42 11.79
CA LEU A 115 -3.65 -10.96 11.30
C LEU A 115 -3.51 -10.61 9.82
N GLU A 116 -4.33 -11.19 8.97
CA GLU A 116 -4.40 -10.89 7.54
C GLU A 116 -5.65 -10.07 7.25
N PHE A 117 -5.44 -8.90 6.67
CA PHE A 117 -6.47 -8.05 6.11
C PHE A 117 -6.53 -8.36 4.63
N ILE A 118 -7.63 -8.97 4.20
CA ILE A 118 -7.79 -9.50 2.85
C ILE A 118 -8.97 -8.79 2.17
N PRO A 119 -8.76 -8.13 1.02
CA PRO A 119 -9.85 -7.57 0.25
C PRO A 119 -10.68 -8.68 -0.41
N VAL A 120 -12.00 -8.61 -0.29
CA VAL A 120 -12.98 -9.55 -0.85
C VAL A 120 -14.08 -8.79 -1.58
N GLY A 121 -14.58 -9.37 -2.69
CA GLY A 121 -15.57 -8.72 -3.54
C GLY A 121 -16.93 -8.58 -2.85
N LYS A 122 -17.54 -7.39 -2.94
CA LYS A 122 -18.82 -7.06 -2.27
C LYS A 122 -20.01 -7.85 -2.83
N ASP A 123 -20.01 -8.13 -4.13
CA ASP A 123 -21.13 -8.73 -4.87
C ASP A 123 -21.12 -10.25 -4.95
N THR A 124 -20.35 -10.93 -4.09
CA THR A 124 -20.20 -12.37 -4.20
C THR A 124 -21.31 -13.10 -3.44
N SER A 125 -22.40 -13.44 -4.15
CA SER A 125 -23.50 -14.30 -3.67
C SER A 125 -23.05 -15.71 -3.27
N ASP A 126 -21.81 -16.09 -3.60
CA ASP A 126 -21.28 -17.46 -3.66
C ASP A 126 -19.94 -17.61 -2.91
N GLY A 127 -19.84 -16.95 -1.74
CA GLY A 127 -18.68 -17.04 -0.83
C GLY A 127 -17.65 -15.90 -0.98
N GLU A 128 -16.76 -15.75 0.01
CA GLU A 128 -15.71 -14.72 0.04
C GLU A 128 -14.70 -14.90 -1.12
N LYS A 129 -14.98 -14.33 -2.29
CA LYS A 129 -14.01 -14.30 -3.39
C LYS A 129 -12.97 -13.20 -3.15
N LEU A 130 -11.70 -13.59 -3.20
CA LEU A 130 -10.57 -12.67 -3.09
C LEU A 130 -10.66 -11.59 -4.18
N TYR A 131 -10.44 -10.34 -3.79
CA TYR A 131 -10.43 -9.18 -4.68
C TYR A 131 -9.09 -8.45 -4.57
N PRO A 132 -8.03 -8.92 -5.24
CA PRO A 132 -6.77 -8.17 -5.30
C PRO A 132 -7.00 -6.77 -5.87
N ILE A 133 -6.59 -5.73 -5.14
CA ILE A 133 -6.85 -4.34 -5.53
C ILE A 133 -5.80 -3.91 -6.54
N GLU A 134 -6.19 -3.63 -7.77
CA GLU A 134 -5.28 -3.16 -8.83
C GLU A 134 -4.79 -1.73 -8.57
N LEU A 135 -3.47 -1.56 -8.51
CA LEU A 135 -2.82 -0.27 -8.23
C LEU A 135 -2.39 0.40 -9.55
N ARG A 136 -3.04 1.50 -9.90
CA ARG A 136 -2.85 2.18 -11.19
C ARG A 136 -1.49 2.90 -11.29
N GLY A 137 -0.87 2.80 -12.46
CA GLY A 137 0.41 3.46 -12.78
C GLY A 137 1.63 2.71 -12.22
N ARG A 138 2.80 3.37 -12.28
CA ARG A 138 4.04 2.84 -11.71
C ARG A 138 4.16 3.28 -10.26
N ILE A 139 3.85 2.37 -9.36
CA ILE A 139 3.88 2.57 -7.90
C ILE A 139 5.31 2.79 -7.44
N LYS A 140 5.56 3.96 -6.84
CA LYS A 140 6.82 4.30 -6.19
C LYS A 140 6.81 3.97 -4.71
N THR A 141 5.70 4.26 -4.03
CA THR A 141 5.62 4.16 -2.58
C THR A 141 4.20 3.77 -2.15
N VAL A 142 4.09 2.96 -1.10
CA VAL A 142 2.83 2.70 -0.40
C VAL A 142 2.95 3.21 1.03
N SER A 143 1.87 3.78 1.57
CA SER A 143 1.82 4.30 2.92
C SER A 143 0.47 4.07 3.58
N MET A 144 0.45 3.95 4.90
CA MET A 144 -0.78 3.79 5.68
C MET A 144 -0.60 4.41 7.06
N TRP A 145 -1.63 5.09 7.54
CA TRP A 145 -1.66 5.55 8.92
C TRP A 145 -1.97 4.39 9.84
N VAL A 146 -1.14 4.23 10.87
CA VAL A 146 -1.25 3.16 11.84
C VAL A 146 -1.25 3.77 13.23
N TRP A 147 -2.23 3.38 14.04
CA TRP A 147 -2.21 3.69 15.46
C TRP A 147 -1.47 2.59 16.22
N GLY A 148 -0.34 2.95 16.81
CA GLY A 148 0.46 2.05 17.64
C GLY A 148 0.02 2.12 19.09
N ALA A 149 -0.21 0.96 19.70
CA ALA A 149 -0.43 0.81 21.14
C ALA A 149 0.85 0.38 21.89
N ASN A 150 2.03 0.64 21.31
CA ASN A 150 3.34 0.18 21.78
C ASN A 150 3.55 -1.36 21.78
N PHE A 151 2.72 -2.11 21.05
CA PHE A 151 2.96 -3.54 20.81
C PHE A 151 4.12 -3.74 19.83
N ASN A 152 4.98 -4.72 20.12
CA ASN A 152 6.11 -5.08 19.26
C ASN A 152 5.67 -5.96 18.09
N TYR A 153 4.82 -5.43 17.21
CA TYR A 153 4.40 -6.05 15.96
C TYR A 153 5.05 -5.36 14.77
N TYR A 154 4.92 -5.97 13.59
CA TYR A 154 5.30 -5.35 12.33
C TYR A 154 4.27 -5.63 11.27
N ILE A 155 4.21 -4.77 10.25
CA ILE A 155 3.24 -4.85 9.17
C ILE A 155 3.97 -5.13 7.88
N ASP A 156 3.51 -6.15 7.17
CA ASP A 156 3.94 -6.48 5.82
C ASP A 156 2.79 -6.24 4.83
N ILE A 157 3.13 -5.73 3.65
CA ILE A 157 2.22 -5.58 2.52
C ILE A 157 2.55 -6.67 1.52
N HIS A 158 1.52 -7.40 1.07
CA HIS A 158 1.65 -8.40 0.02
C HIS A 158 1.15 -7.83 -1.30
N LEU A 159 2.01 -7.85 -2.31
CA LEU A 159 1.74 -7.31 -3.64
C LEU A 159 1.93 -8.41 -4.67
N ARG A 160 1.02 -8.51 -5.64
CA ARG A 160 1.17 -9.37 -6.80
C ARG A 160 1.69 -8.56 -7.97
N ASP A 161 2.83 -8.97 -8.50
CA ASP A 161 3.45 -8.32 -9.65
C ASP A 161 2.71 -8.63 -10.96
N SER A 162 3.10 -7.96 -12.04
CA SER A 162 2.48 -8.16 -13.35
C SER A 162 2.67 -9.59 -13.89
N ASN A 163 3.66 -10.33 -13.40
CA ASN A 163 3.90 -11.73 -13.77
C ASN A 163 3.08 -12.71 -12.92
N GLY A 164 2.29 -12.23 -11.96
CA GLY A 164 1.51 -13.05 -11.04
C GLY A 164 2.30 -13.58 -9.85
N ILE A 165 3.51 -13.07 -9.60
CA ILE A 165 4.34 -13.46 -8.46
C ILE A 165 3.97 -12.60 -7.25
N ASP A 166 3.74 -13.23 -6.11
CA ASP A 166 3.48 -12.55 -4.85
C ASP A 166 4.79 -12.15 -4.16
N HIS A 167 4.89 -10.87 -3.80
CA HIS A 167 6.00 -10.26 -3.09
C HIS A 167 5.52 -9.75 -1.74
N THR A 168 6.38 -9.87 -0.73
CA THR A 168 6.11 -9.36 0.63
C THR A 168 7.09 -8.24 0.94
N ILE A 169 6.58 -7.09 1.34
CA ILE A 169 7.36 -5.89 1.62
C ILE A 169 7.04 -5.38 3.03
N ARG A 170 8.08 -5.15 3.83
CA ARG A 170 7.94 -4.60 5.19
C ARG A 170 7.50 -3.14 5.15
N LEU A 171 6.32 -2.83 5.69
CA LEU A 171 5.84 -1.45 5.83
C LEU A 171 6.48 -0.76 7.05
N GLY A 172 6.57 -1.46 8.18
CA GLY A 172 7.19 -0.92 9.40
C GLY A 172 6.80 -1.65 10.69
N ASP A 173 7.38 -1.22 11.80
CA ASP A 173 7.10 -1.72 13.15
C ASP A 173 6.02 -0.87 13.84
N THR A 174 5.17 -1.48 14.67
CA THR A 174 4.08 -0.81 15.40
C THR A 174 4.45 -0.42 16.84
N LYS A 175 5.73 -0.53 17.21
CA LYS A 175 6.24 -0.24 18.56
C LYS A 175 6.40 1.27 18.78
N PHE A 176 5.28 1.98 18.75
CA PHE A 176 5.15 3.40 19.04
C PHE A 176 3.75 3.66 19.60
N GLU A 177 3.54 4.86 20.15
CA GLU A 177 2.25 5.28 20.69
C GLU A 177 1.59 6.31 19.78
N GLY A 178 0.28 6.16 19.55
CA GLY A 178 -0.49 7.11 18.74
C GLY A 178 -0.40 6.84 17.24
N TRP A 179 -0.84 7.82 16.45
CA TRP A 179 -0.87 7.73 14.99
C TRP A 179 0.51 8.02 14.37
N ARG A 180 0.93 7.17 13.44
CA ARG A 180 2.10 7.40 12.59
C ARG A 180 1.81 6.94 11.16
N ASN A 181 2.26 7.72 10.18
CA ASN A 181 2.24 7.30 8.79
C ASN A 181 3.44 6.37 8.54
N LEU A 182 3.18 5.08 8.30
CA LEU A 182 4.21 4.14 7.88
C LEU A 182 4.25 4.10 6.36
N SER A 183 5.45 4.06 5.79
CA SER A 183 5.63 4.13 4.35
C SER A 183 6.81 3.29 3.90
N VAL A 184 6.66 2.64 2.75
CA VAL A 184 7.71 1.84 2.13
C VAL A 184 7.80 2.10 0.63
N HIS A 185 9.03 2.18 0.14
CA HIS A 185 9.34 2.28 -1.27
C HIS A 185 9.20 0.90 -1.93
N ILE A 186 8.55 0.85 -3.10
CA ILE A 186 8.42 -0.36 -3.88
C ILE A 186 9.70 -0.57 -4.71
N PRO A 187 10.46 -1.66 -4.49
CA PRO A 187 11.69 -1.90 -5.24
C PRO A 187 11.43 -2.01 -6.74
N THR A 188 12.31 -1.42 -7.54
CA THR A 188 12.25 -1.49 -9.02
C THR A 188 12.43 -2.92 -9.57
N ALA A 189 12.93 -3.84 -8.75
CA ALA A 189 13.04 -5.26 -9.08
C ALA A 189 11.68 -5.96 -9.17
N ILE A 190 10.63 -5.40 -8.56
CA ILE A 190 9.26 -5.92 -8.67
C ILE A 190 8.68 -5.45 -9.99
N ALA A 191 8.26 -6.40 -10.83
CA ALA A 191 7.74 -6.10 -12.15
C ALA A 191 6.35 -5.45 -12.08
N GLN A 192 6.23 -4.21 -12.54
CA GLN A 192 4.97 -3.47 -12.52
C GLN A 192 4.35 -3.27 -13.92
N VAL A 193 5.06 -3.68 -14.98
CA VAL A 193 4.60 -3.59 -16.36
C VAL A 193 5.08 -4.83 -17.12
N LYS A 194 4.20 -5.41 -17.96
CA LYS A 194 4.62 -6.43 -18.92
C LYS A 194 5.25 -5.78 -20.15
N ARG A 195 6.33 -6.39 -20.67
CA ARG A 195 7.07 -5.87 -21.84
C ARG A 195 6.27 -5.82 -23.14
N TYR A 196 5.16 -6.55 -23.25
CA TYR A 196 4.43 -6.76 -24.51
C TYR A 196 2.94 -6.39 -24.43
N THR A 197 2.48 -5.86 -23.31
CA THR A 197 1.09 -5.43 -23.14
C THR A 197 1.05 -3.91 -23.04
N THR A 198 0.28 -3.27 -23.91
CA THR A 198 0.12 -1.80 -23.92
C THR A 198 -0.82 -1.31 -22.82
N LYS A 199 -1.67 -2.20 -22.29
CA LYS A 199 -2.37 -1.99 -21.03
C LYS A 199 -1.38 -2.08 -19.86
N GLY A 200 -1.35 -1.04 -19.02
CA GLY A 200 -0.62 -1.02 -17.76
C GLY A 200 -1.20 -2.03 -16.78
N GLU A 201 -0.91 -3.32 -16.99
CA GLU A 201 -1.21 -4.37 -16.02
C GLU A 201 -0.48 -4.03 -14.72
N ALA A 202 -1.29 -3.74 -13.71
CA ALA A 202 -0.90 -3.09 -12.48
C ALA A 202 -0.36 -4.07 -11.45
N LEU A 203 0.49 -3.56 -10.56
CA LEU A 203 0.77 -4.19 -9.27
C LEU A 203 -0.57 -4.33 -8.53
N SER A 204 -0.90 -5.49 -7.97
CA SER A 204 -2.13 -5.66 -7.18
C SER A 204 -1.83 -5.82 -5.70
N LEU A 205 -2.55 -5.11 -4.84
CA LEU A 205 -2.51 -5.33 -3.39
C LEU A 205 -3.36 -6.56 -3.05
N THR A 206 -2.72 -7.62 -2.55
CA THR A 206 -3.40 -8.89 -2.24
C THR A 206 -3.83 -8.99 -0.79
N LYS A 207 -3.01 -8.52 0.15
CA LYS A 207 -3.33 -8.47 1.58
C LYS A 207 -2.36 -7.59 2.35
N ILE A 208 -2.77 -7.18 3.54
CA ILE A 208 -1.91 -6.55 4.55
C ILE A 208 -1.82 -7.53 5.73
N VAL A 209 -0.62 -7.79 6.23
CA VAL A 209 -0.41 -8.75 7.31
C VAL A 209 0.29 -8.10 8.48
N VAL A 210 -0.34 -8.17 9.64
CA VAL A 210 0.25 -7.75 10.92
C VAL A 210 0.83 -8.99 11.58
N TRP A 211 2.11 -8.95 11.93
CA TRP A 211 2.82 -10.05 12.55
C TRP A 211 3.24 -9.71 13.97
N THR A 212 3.03 -10.64 14.90
CA THR A 212 3.59 -10.53 16.24
C THR A 212 5.04 -10.96 16.26
N ARG A 213 5.89 -10.25 17.02
CA ARG A 213 7.25 -10.74 17.28
C ARG A 213 7.21 -11.79 18.41
N PRO A 214 8.03 -12.86 18.35
CA PRO A 214 7.98 -13.95 19.33
C PRO A 214 8.23 -13.55 20.78
N GLY A 215 8.96 -12.44 21.01
CA GLY A 215 9.25 -11.93 22.35
C GLY A 215 8.10 -11.13 22.98
N GLU A 216 7.12 -10.70 22.18
CA GLU A 216 6.02 -9.85 22.64
C GLU A 216 5.14 -10.57 23.68
N LYS A 217 4.56 -9.81 24.62
CA LYS A 217 3.67 -10.39 25.62
C LYS A 217 2.36 -10.85 24.98
N VAL A 218 1.76 -11.86 25.59
CA VAL A 218 0.43 -12.33 25.24
C VAL A 218 -0.55 -11.42 25.95
N ASP A 219 -1.25 -10.57 25.20
CA ASP A 219 -2.17 -9.59 25.75
C ASP A 219 -3.28 -9.28 24.72
N ASN A 220 -4.33 -8.61 25.20
CA ASN A 220 -5.32 -7.99 24.34
C ASN A 220 -4.67 -6.83 23.60
N PHE A 221 -4.86 -6.79 22.30
CA PHE A 221 -4.36 -5.72 21.44
C PHE A 221 -5.51 -4.98 20.77
N TYR A 222 -5.22 -3.73 20.45
CA TYR A 222 -6.03 -2.88 19.60
C TYR A 222 -5.12 -2.34 18.52
N ILE A 223 -5.57 -2.40 17.27
CA ILE A 223 -4.86 -1.82 16.14
C ILE A 223 -5.86 -1.09 15.26
N TYR A 224 -5.47 0.09 14.78
CA TYR A 224 -6.29 0.92 13.93
C TYR A 224 -5.51 1.35 12.70
N PHE A 225 -6.16 1.28 11.54
CA PHE A 225 -5.61 1.77 10.28
C PHE A 225 -6.50 2.82 9.66
N ASP A 226 -5.85 3.77 9.01
CA ASP A 226 -6.51 4.82 8.23
C ASP A 226 -5.67 5.14 6.98
N GLN A 227 -6.30 5.71 5.96
CA GLN A 227 -5.67 6.33 4.80
C GLN A 227 -4.55 5.48 4.17
N LEU A 228 -4.92 4.30 3.69
CA LEU A 228 -4.06 3.51 2.83
C LEU A 228 -3.90 4.23 1.48
N ARG A 229 -2.69 4.68 1.19
CA ARG A 229 -2.36 5.53 0.04
C ARG A 229 -1.16 4.98 -0.72
N MET A 230 -1.07 5.39 -1.97
CA MET A 230 0.09 5.13 -2.82
C MET A 230 0.53 6.40 -3.53
N VAL A 231 1.82 6.47 -3.79
CA VAL A 231 2.41 7.45 -4.72
C VAL A 231 2.80 6.69 -5.98
N THR A 232 2.25 7.12 -7.11
CA THR A 232 2.38 6.44 -8.40
C THR A 232 2.72 7.45 -9.49
N ASP A 233 3.47 6.99 -10.48
CA ASP A 233 3.69 7.71 -11.72
C ASP A 233 2.64 7.25 -12.74
N THR A 234 1.74 8.15 -13.11
CA THR A 234 0.68 7.91 -14.10
C THR A 234 1.07 8.36 -15.51
N PHE A 235 2.31 8.82 -15.71
CA PHE A 235 2.74 9.26 -17.02
C PHE A 235 2.69 8.11 -18.02
N ILE A 236 1.93 8.32 -19.10
CA ILE A 236 1.89 7.43 -20.26
C ILE A 236 2.57 8.17 -21.40
N THR A 237 3.64 7.60 -21.93
CA THR A 237 4.28 8.12 -23.14
C THR A 237 3.31 7.97 -24.29
N LYS A 238 2.76 9.09 -24.76
CA LYS A 238 1.97 9.13 -25.99
C LYS A 238 2.91 8.95 -27.19
N PHE A 239 2.53 8.09 -28.11
CA PHE A 239 3.22 7.89 -29.38
C PHE A 239 2.21 8.00 -30.52
N ASP A 240 2.70 8.26 -31.74
CA ASP A 240 1.83 8.35 -32.91
C ASP A 240 1.09 7.02 -33.14
N GLY A 241 -0.25 7.05 -33.15
CA GLY A 241 -1.10 5.87 -33.18
C GLY A 241 -1.35 5.20 -31.82
N ASP A 242 -1.11 5.88 -30.68
CA ASP A 242 -1.43 5.39 -29.33
C ASP A 242 -2.91 5.05 -29.16
N GLU A 243 -3.80 5.72 -29.88
CA GLU A 243 -5.23 5.42 -29.98
C GLU A 243 -5.51 3.98 -30.43
N LEU A 244 -4.64 3.38 -31.27
CA LEU A 244 -4.78 2.01 -31.76
C LEU A 244 -4.37 0.95 -30.74
N ALA A 245 -3.72 1.35 -29.63
CA ALA A 245 -3.27 0.42 -28.60
C ALA A 245 -4.41 -0.12 -27.73
N ASP A 246 -5.54 0.58 -27.64
CA ASP A 246 -6.72 0.13 -26.89
C ASP A 246 -7.66 -0.69 -27.80
N VAL A 247 -7.14 -1.83 -28.25
CA VAL A 247 -7.82 -2.75 -29.18
C VAL A 247 -9.19 -3.16 -28.62
N GLU A 248 -9.31 -3.45 -27.33
CA GLU A 248 -10.60 -3.82 -26.75
C GLU A 248 -11.63 -2.70 -26.85
N LYS A 249 -11.26 -1.44 -26.61
CA LYS A 249 -12.18 -0.32 -26.77
C LYS A 249 -12.60 -0.10 -28.23
N ILE A 250 -11.67 -0.29 -29.17
CA ILE A 250 -11.93 -0.12 -30.60
C ILE A 250 -12.81 -1.24 -31.15
N TRP A 251 -12.58 -2.48 -30.74
CA TRP A 251 -13.22 -3.65 -31.31
C TRP A 251 -14.41 -4.18 -30.47
N ALA A 252 -14.60 -3.72 -29.23
CA ALA A 252 -15.79 -4.02 -28.43
C ALA A 252 -17.01 -3.15 -28.80
N SER A 253 -16.83 -2.06 -29.55
CA SER A 253 -17.94 -1.23 -30.03
C SER A 253 -18.70 -1.81 -31.22
N ASP A 254 -18.20 -2.89 -31.84
CA ASP A 254 -18.80 -3.53 -33.01
C ASP A 254 -19.83 -4.64 -32.65
N GLY A 255 -20.21 -4.73 -31.38
CA GLY A 255 -21.18 -5.70 -30.85
C GLY A 255 -22.57 -5.13 -30.55
N GLN A 256 -23.10 -4.23 -31.39
CA GLN A 256 -24.52 -3.84 -31.41
C GLN A 256 -25.32 -4.67 -32.43
#